data_AF-A0A443ZK34-F1
#
_entry.id   AF-A0A443ZK34-F1
#
_cell.length_a   1.000
_cell.length_b   1.000
_cell.length_c   1.000
_cell.angle_alpha   90.00
_cell.angle_beta   90.00
_cell.angle_gamma   90.00
#
_symmetry.space_group_name_H-M   'P 1'
#
loop_
_entity.id
_entity.type
_entity.pdbx_description
1 polymer ?
#
loop_
_entity_poly.entity_id
_entity_poly.type
_entity_poly.pdbx_seq_one_letter_code
_entity_poly.pdbx_strand_id
1 'polypeptide(L)'
;MAHQKHIKPASHSLSCKWKSERSAPPSLHEVFDAIEHDDAPLDQQRQAIMRLYQLILDAYQAESLALLDLPDEAVALGFLDTVDALAVAPIFEDDTTQYQGALLAARKVVGLINAGHVTFRVSSEWA
;
A
#
# COMPACT_ATOMS: atom_id res chain seq x y z
N MET A 1 45.20 -7.80 13.29
CA MET A 1 44.06 -7.62 14.21
C MET A 1 42.98 -6.83 13.48
N ALA A 2 42.00 -7.55 12.91
CA ALA A 2 40.98 -7.00 12.04
C ALA A 2 39.89 -6.28 12.87
N HIS A 3 39.70 -4.98 12.61
CA HIS A 3 38.62 -4.20 13.20
C HIS A 3 37.33 -4.49 12.43
N GLN A 4 36.43 -5.23 13.06
CA GLN A 4 35.09 -5.52 12.54
C GLN A 4 34.21 -4.28 12.81
N LYS A 5 34.06 -3.41 11.80
CA LYS A 5 33.11 -2.31 11.85
C LYS A 5 31.70 -2.89 11.69
N HIS A 6 30.95 -2.94 12.79
CA HIS A 6 29.51 -3.18 12.77
C HIS A 6 28.83 -2.12 11.90
N ILE A 7 28.39 -2.51 10.71
CA ILE A 7 27.49 -1.71 9.88
C ILE A 7 26.09 -1.98 10.44
N LYS A 8 25.55 -1.03 11.22
CA LYS A 8 24.12 -1.01 11.55
C LYS A 8 23.35 -0.80 10.25
N PRO A 9 22.29 -1.58 9.95
CA PRO A 9 21.39 -1.22 8.86
C PRO A 9 20.76 0.13 9.20
N ALA A 10 20.86 1.06 8.25
CA ALA A 10 20.20 2.35 8.35
C ALA A 10 18.69 2.09 8.32
N SER A 11 18.05 2.15 9.48
CA SER A 11 16.60 2.28 9.59
C SER A 11 16.20 3.61 8.98
N HIS A 12 16.02 3.65 7.66
CA HIS A 12 15.32 4.74 6.99
C HIS A 12 13.84 4.58 7.30
N SER A 13 13.45 5.01 8.49
CA SER A 13 12.07 5.32 8.80
C SER A 13 11.73 6.54 7.95
N LEU A 14 11.19 6.30 6.74
CA LEU A 14 10.55 7.30 5.92
C LEU A 14 9.28 7.74 6.64
N SER A 15 9.45 8.60 7.63
CA SER A 15 8.36 9.27 8.33
C SER A 15 7.81 10.34 7.40
N CYS A 16 7.00 9.92 6.43
CA CYS A 16 6.09 10.80 5.72
C CYS A 16 5.05 11.30 6.72
N LYS A 17 5.35 12.44 7.38
CA LYS A 17 4.41 13.19 8.21
C LYS A 17 3.32 13.77 7.30
N TRP A 18 2.28 12.97 7.03
CA TRP A 18 1.06 13.49 6.43
C TRP A 18 0.26 14.23 7.51
N LYS A 19 -0.09 15.48 7.22
CA LYS A 19 -0.92 16.30 8.09
C LYS A 19 -2.34 15.72 8.08
N SER A 20 -2.66 14.86 9.04
CA SER A 20 -4.04 14.43 9.27
C SER A 20 -4.86 15.59 9.80
N GLU A 21 -5.63 16.24 8.93
CA GLU A 21 -6.89 16.84 9.36
C GLU A 21 -7.74 15.73 9.99
N ARG A 22 -8.31 16.01 11.17
CA ARG A 22 -9.00 15.04 12.05
C ARG A 22 -10.37 14.62 11.48
N SER A 23 -10.38 14.01 10.31
CA SER A 23 -11.46 13.16 9.85
C SER A 23 -11.17 11.73 10.30
N ALA A 24 -12.22 10.97 10.65
CA ALA A 24 -12.07 9.54 10.86
C ALA A 24 -11.37 8.92 9.63
N PRO A 25 -10.45 7.96 9.80
CA PRO A 25 -9.86 7.28 8.65
C PRO A 25 -11.00 6.67 7.81
N PRO A 26 -10.94 6.79 6.46
CA PRO A 26 -11.95 6.19 5.60
C PRO A 26 -12.01 4.69 5.86
N SER A 27 -13.22 4.14 5.83
CA SER A 27 -13.45 2.71 5.95
C SER A 27 -12.76 1.95 4.81
N LEU A 28 -12.45 0.68 5.02
CA LEU A 28 -11.85 -0.16 3.96
C LEU A 28 -12.72 -0.20 2.70
N HIS A 29 -14.04 -0.16 2.85
CA HIS A 29 -14.96 -0.11 1.73
C HIS A 29 -14.79 1.18 0.91
N GLU A 30 -14.69 2.33 1.56
CA GLU A 30 -14.44 3.62 0.87
C GLU A 30 -13.08 3.67 0.18
N VAL A 31 -12.06 3.00 0.74
CA VAL A 31 -10.75 2.86 0.12
C VAL A 31 -10.86 2.01 -1.16
N PHE A 32 -11.56 0.88 -1.11
CA PHE A 32 -11.71 0.01 -2.28
C PHE A 32 -12.55 0.66 -3.37
N ASP A 33 -13.67 1.28 -3.00
CA ASP A 33 -14.55 1.99 -3.92
C ASP A 33 -13.78 3.09 -4.67
N ALA A 34 -12.94 3.86 -3.96
CA ALA A 34 -12.14 4.91 -4.57
C ALA A 34 -11.11 4.35 -5.58
N ILE A 35 -10.56 3.16 -5.35
CA ILE A 35 -9.60 2.51 -6.26
C ILE A 35 -10.29 1.94 -7.50
N GLU A 36 -11.49 1.37 -7.34
CA GLU A 36 -12.23 0.70 -8.41
C GLU A 36 -12.89 1.69 -9.38
N HIS A 37 -13.35 2.85 -8.90
CA HIS A 37 -14.08 3.81 -9.72
C HIS A 37 -13.16 4.84 -10.35
N ASP A 38 -13.22 4.96 -11.69
CA ASP A 38 -12.48 5.98 -12.46
C ASP A 38 -12.96 7.42 -12.16
N ASP A 39 -14.19 7.56 -11.64
CA ASP A 39 -14.81 8.86 -11.35
C ASP A 39 -14.32 9.49 -10.03
N ALA A 40 -13.57 8.74 -9.22
CA ALA A 40 -13.06 9.22 -7.95
C ALA A 40 -12.02 10.34 -8.17
N PRO A 41 -12.07 11.45 -7.39
CA PRO A 41 -11.07 12.50 -7.47
C PRO A 41 -9.65 11.94 -7.33
N LEU A 42 -8.72 12.44 -8.13
CA LEU A 42 -7.33 11.97 -8.19
C LEU A 42 -6.66 11.92 -6.80
N ASP A 43 -6.88 12.95 -5.98
CA ASP A 43 -6.34 12.99 -4.61
C ASP A 43 -6.96 11.92 -3.70
N GLN A 44 -8.24 11.61 -3.88
CA GLN A 44 -8.91 10.54 -3.15
C GLN A 44 -8.39 9.17 -3.58
N GLN A 45 -8.20 8.93 -4.88
CA GLN A 45 -7.58 7.71 -5.39
C GLN A 45 -6.15 7.52 -4.86
N ARG A 46 -5.35 8.58 -4.81
CA ARG A 46 -3.99 8.54 -4.26
C ARG A 46 -3.98 8.16 -2.78
N GLN A 47 -4.84 8.80 -1.99
CA GLN A 47 -4.99 8.47 -0.58
C GLN A 47 -5.42 7.02 -0.39
N ALA A 48 -6.33 6.53 -1.23
CA ALA A 48 -6.79 5.15 -1.20
C ALA A 48 -5.66 4.16 -1.55
N ILE A 49 -4.87 4.41 -2.60
CA ILE A 49 -3.70 3.60 -2.97
C ILE A 49 -2.70 3.54 -1.83
N MET A 50 -2.37 4.68 -1.21
CA MET A 50 -1.41 4.71 -0.10
C MET A 50 -1.95 3.99 1.15
N ARG A 51 -3.26 4.08 1.40
CA ARG A 51 -3.92 3.36 2.50
C ARG A 51 -3.90 1.86 2.26
N LEU A 52 -4.20 1.41 1.05
CA LEU A 52 -4.09 0.00 0.67
C LEU A 52 -2.65 -0.50 0.80
N TYR A 53 -1.67 0.30 0.36
CA TYR A 53 -0.24 -0.01 0.54
C TYR A 53 0.10 -0.22 2.01
N GLN A 54 -0.28 0.71 2.89
CA GLN A 54 0.00 0.59 4.33
C GLN A 54 -0.66 -0.65 4.93
N LEU A 55 -1.90 -0.93 4.55
CA LEU A 55 -2.65 -2.10 5.02
C LEU A 55 -1.95 -3.42 4.64
N ILE A 56 -1.53 -3.56 3.38
CA ILE A 56 -0.82 -4.75 2.90
C ILE A 56 0.57 -4.84 3.53
N LEU A 57 1.29 -3.72 3.67
CA LEU A 57 2.59 -3.67 4.30
C LEU A 57 2.52 -4.09 5.78
N ASP A 58 1.57 -3.55 6.54
CA ASP A 58 1.36 -3.89 7.95
C ASP A 58 0.98 -5.37 8.10
N ALA A 59 0.08 -5.88 7.24
CA ALA A 59 -0.30 -7.29 7.24
C ALA A 59 0.87 -8.22 6.90
N TYR A 60 1.70 -7.82 5.93
CA TYR A 60 2.90 -8.55 5.55
C TYR A 60 3.94 -8.58 6.69
N GLN A 61 4.21 -7.44 7.31
CA GLN A 61 5.16 -7.33 8.43
C GLN A 61 4.69 -8.06 9.69
N ALA A 62 3.37 -8.10 9.92
CA ALA A 62 2.77 -8.82 11.05
C ALA A 62 2.59 -10.33 10.79
N GLU A 63 3.06 -10.84 9.64
CA GLU A 63 2.83 -12.22 9.19
C GLU A 63 1.34 -12.62 9.21
N SER A 64 0.46 -11.63 9.04
CA SER A 64 -1.00 -11.78 9.12
C SER A 64 -1.69 -11.70 7.77
N LEU A 65 -0.91 -11.47 6.71
CA LEU A 65 -1.31 -11.58 5.33
C LEU A 65 -1.39 -13.07 4.95
N ALA A 66 -2.60 -13.58 4.80
CA ALA A 66 -2.85 -14.91 4.26
C ALA A 66 -3.14 -14.80 2.76
N LEU A 67 -2.18 -15.27 1.97
CA LEU A 67 -2.21 -15.32 0.51
C LEU A 67 -2.55 -16.76 0.11
N LEU A 68 -3.61 -16.95 -0.68
CA LEU A 68 -4.08 -18.30 -1.00
C LEU A 68 -3.14 -19.06 -1.95
N ASP A 69 -2.50 -18.37 -2.90
CA ASP A 69 -1.60 -18.99 -3.89
C ASP A 69 -0.39 -18.11 -4.25
N LEU A 70 0.70 -18.73 -4.71
CA LEU A 70 1.95 -18.08 -5.19
C LEU A 70 1.73 -16.96 -6.26
N PRO A 71 0.80 -17.09 -7.22
CA PRO A 71 0.52 -16.02 -8.18
C PRO A 71 -0.10 -14.78 -7.51
N ASP A 72 -0.91 -14.98 -6.48
CA ASP A 72 -1.59 -13.90 -5.75
C ASP A 72 -0.60 -13.16 -4.85
N GLU A 73 0.37 -13.88 -4.28
CA GLU A 73 1.53 -13.30 -3.58
C GLU A 73 2.35 -12.38 -4.48
N ALA A 74 2.67 -12.82 -5.70
CA ALA A 74 3.43 -12.00 -6.65
C ALA A 74 2.69 -10.69 -7.02
N VAL A 75 1.36 -10.71 -7.04
CA VAL A 75 0.54 -9.50 -7.28
C VAL A 75 0.61 -8.55 -6.09
N ALA A 76 0.45 -9.05 -4.86
CA ALA A 76 0.52 -8.22 -3.66
C ALA A 76 1.91 -7.61 -3.44
N LEU A 77 2.97 -8.40 -3.63
CA LEU A 77 4.36 -7.91 -3.55
C LEU A 77 4.70 -6.95 -4.68
N GLY A 78 4.26 -7.24 -5.91
CA GLY A 78 4.45 -6.34 -7.05
C GLY A 78 3.75 -4.99 -6.87
N PHE A 79 2.62 -4.96 -6.16
CA PHE A 79 1.97 -3.73 -5.76
C PHE A 79 2.80 -2.93 -4.75
N LEU A 80 3.34 -3.57 -3.71
CA LEU A 80 4.23 -2.91 -2.74
C LEU A 80 5.43 -2.28 -3.43
N ASP A 81 6.11 -3.02 -4.30
CA ASP A 81 7.26 -2.52 -5.07
C ASP A 81 6.89 -1.32 -5.96
N THR A 82 5.72 -1.38 -6.61
CA THR A 82 5.25 -0.31 -7.49
C THR A 82 4.97 0.97 -6.71
N VAL A 83 4.30 0.86 -5.55
CA VAL A 83 4.00 2.03 -4.72
C VAL A 83 5.24 2.56 -4.03
N ASP A 84 6.17 1.71 -3.58
CA ASP A 84 7.47 2.14 -3.03
C ASP A 84 8.27 2.93 -4.05
N ALA A 85 8.35 2.45 -5.29
CA ALA A 85 9.04 3.17 -6.36
C ALA A 85 8.43 4.57 -6.61
N LEU A 86 7.12 4.71 -6.40
CA LEU A 86 6.44 6.01 -6.47
C LEU A 86 6.61 6.86 -5.21
N ALA A 87 6.61 6.28 -4.01
CA ALA A 87 6.74 7.01 -2.75
C ALA A 87 8.12 7.67 -2.60
N VAL A 88 9.14 7.09 -3.24
CA VAL A 88 10.51 7.65 -3.32
C VAL A 88 10.62 8.70 -4.43
N ALA A 89 9.69 8.74 -5.38
CA ALA A 89 9.63 9.75 -6.42
C ALA A 89 8.83 10.98 -5.93
N PRO A 90 9.31 12.22 -6.14
CA PRO A 90 8.58 13.45 -5.77
C PRO A 90 7.30 13.70 -6.61
N ILE A 91 6.83 12.72 -7.37
CA ILE A 91 5.91 12.86 -8.51
C ILE A 91 4.54 12.22 -8.23
N PHE A 92 4.25 11.84 -6.98
CA PHE A 92 2.91 11.35 -6.60
C PHE A 92 1.81 12.41 -6.83
N GLU A 93 2.18 13.66 -7.16
CA GLU A 93 1.29 14.79 -7.41
C GLU A 93 0.78 14.90 -8.85
N ASP A 94 1.36 14.19 -9.82
CA ASP A 94 0.95 14.23 -11.24
C ASP A 94 0.29 12.94 -11.75
N ASP A 95 -0.61 13.06 -12.74
CA ASP A 95 -1.15 11.92 -13.50
C ASP A 95 -0.08 11.37 -14.45
N THR A 96 0.82 10.57 -13.89
CA THR A 96 1.96 10.00 -14.60
C THR A 96 1.72 8.54 -14.96
N THR A 97 2.47 8.03 -15.94
CA THR A 97 2.49 6.60 -16.26
C THR A 97 2.80 5.72 -15.04
N GLN A 98 3.60 6.24 -14.10
CA GLN A 98 3.90 5.56 -12.84
C GLN A 98 2.66 5.47 -11.96
N TYR A 99 1.96 6.59 -11.75
CA TYR A 99 0.70 6.62 -11.00
C TYR A 99 -0.35 5.67 -11.59
N GLN A 100 -0.52 5.66 -12.91
CA GLN A 100 -1.41 4.73 -13.61
C GLN A 100 -1.01 3.26 -13.38
N GLY A 101 0.31 2.98 -13.33
CA GLY A 101 0.84 1.67 -12.95
C GLY A 101 0.45 1.26 -11.52
N ALA A 102 0.56 2.19 -10.56
CA ALA A 102 0.14 1.95 -9.18
C ALA A 102 -1.37 1.75 -9.04
N LEU A 103 -2.18 2.54 -9.74
CA LEU A 103 -3.63 2.38 -9.75
C LEU A 103 -4.05 1.01 -10.31
N LEU A 104 -3.42 0.58 -11.41
CA LEU A 104 -3.67 -0.75 -11.98
C LEU A 104 -3.26 -1.87 -11.02
N ALA A 105 -2.11 -1.74 -10.35
CA ALA A 105 -1.65 -2.71 -9.36
C ALA A 105 -2.60 -2.76 -8.15
N ALA A 106 -3.04 -1.59 -7.65
CA ALA A 106 -4.00 -1.47 -6.56
C ALA A 106 -5.32 -2.16 -6.90
N ARG A 107 -5.86 -1.94 -8.12
CA ARG A 107 -7.09 -2.60 -8.60
C ARG A 107 -6.98 -4.12 -8.60
N LYS A 108 -5.82 -4.66 -9.01
CA LYS A 108 -5.59 -6.11 -8.98
C LYS A 108 -5.62 -6.65 -7.55
N VAL A 109 -4.98 -5.95 -6.61
CA VAL A 109 -4.98 -6.34 -5.20
C VAL A 109 -6.38 -6.26 -4.61
N VAL A 110 -7.13 -5.18 -4.85
CA VAL A 110 -8.53 -5.05 -4.42
C VAL A 110 -9.38 -6.18 -5.00
N GLY A 111 -9.21 -6.52 -6.28
CA GLY A 111 -9.88 -7.66 -6.90
C GLY A 111 -9.59 -8.99 -6.20
N LEU A 112 -8.34 -9.23 -5.79
CA LEU A 112 -7.97 -10.42 -5.02
C LEU A 112 -8.60 -10.42 -3.61
N ILE A 113 -8.65 -9.27 -2.94
CA ILE A 113 -9.30 -9.13 -1.62
C ILE A 113 -10.80 -9.42 -1.74
N ASN A 114 -11.47 -8.79 -2.71
CA ASN A 114 -12.91 -8.96 -2.95
C ASN A 114 -13.26 -10.40 -3.34
N ALA A 115 -12.36 -11.10 -4.04
CA ALA A 115 -12.51 -12.52 -4.36
C ALA A 115 -12.16 -13.47 -3.19
N GLY A 116 -11.66 -12.94 -2.06
CA GLY A 116 -11.26 -13.72 -0.89
C GLY A 116 -9.90 -14.42 -1.01
N HIS A 117 -9.13 -14.08 -2.06
CA HIS A 117 -7.79 -14.63 -2.34
C HIS A 117 -6.68 -14.03 -1.46
N VAL A 118 -6.93 -12.81 -0.97
CA VAL A 118 -6.07 -12.12 -0.02
C VAL A 118 -6.92 -11.83 1.20
N THR A 119 -6.50 -12.34 2.35
CA THR A 119 -7.11 -11.99 3.63
C THR A 119 -6.04 -11.48 4.57
N PHE A 120 -6.37 -10.48 5.37
CA PHE A 120 -5.49 -9.93 6.38
C PHE A 120 -6.26 -9.82 7.68
N ARG A 121 -5.59 -10.12 8.80
CA ARG A 121 -6.18 -9.85 10.12
C ARG A 121 -6.06 -8.36 10.41
N VAL A 122 -7.13 -7.66 10.08
CA VAL A 122 -7.32 -6.24 10.36
C VAL A 122 -7.23 -6.02 11.88
N SER A 123 -6.25 -5.24 12.34
CA SER A 123 -6.24 -4.73 13.73
C SER A 123 -7.50 -3.87 13.94
N SER A 124 -8.09 -3.88 15.12
CA SER A 124 -9.36 -3.19 15.47
C SER A 124 -9.37 -1.67 15.21
N GLU A 125 -8.24 -1.09 14.82
CA GLU A 125 -8.08 0.31 14.42
C GLU A 125 -8.57 0.60 12.98
N TRP A 126 -8.85 -0.45 12.20
CA TRP A 126 -9.29 -0.41 10.81
C TRP A 126 -10.68 -1.05 10.60
N ALA A 127 -11.30 -1.53 11.69
CA ALA A 127 -12.60 -2.20 11.71
C ALA A 127 -13.77 -1.20 11.74
#